data_AF-A0A2V5JYC8-F1
#
_entry.id   AF-A0A2V5JYC8-F1
#
_cell.length_a   1.000
_cell.length_b   1.000
_cell.length_c   1.000
_cell.angle_alpha   90.00
_cell.angle_beta   90.00
_cell.angle_gamma   90.00
#
_symmetry.space_group_name_H-M   'P 1'
#
loop_
_entity.id
_entity.type
_entity.pdbx_description
1 polymer ?
#
loop_
_entity_poly.entity_id
_entity_poly.type
_entity_poly.pdbx_seq_one_letter_code
_entity_poly.pdbx_strand_id
1 'polypeptide(L)'
;MAGGIDVSDELNPFLGWRAIRFCLEHLEVFKPQLRAILRASELGNVKLMFPMISGKAELVRALEVVDECKSELASAKIPFNAEMQIGAMIEIPSA
;
A
#
# COMPACT_ATOMS: atom_id res chain seq x y z
N MET A 1 -6.01 -21.33 11.30
CA MET A 1 -6.65 -20.10 11.79
C MET A 1 -6.28 -18.97 10.84
N ALA A 2 -7.04 -18.79 9.76
CA ALA A 2 -6.93 -17.60 8.93
C ALA A 2 -7.89 -16.56 9.53
N GLY A 3 -7.35 -15.47 10.07
CA GLY A 3 -8.14 -14.41 10.67
C GLY A 3 -8.97 -13.71 9.62
N GLY A 4 -10.25 -14.09 9.52
CA GLY A 4 -11.24 -13.29 8.81
C GLY A 4 -11.41 -11.99 9.58
N ILE A 5 -10.90 -10.90 9.02
CA ILE A 5 -11.21 -9.56 9.48
C ILE A 5 -12.70 -9.37 9.14
N ASP A 6 -13.52 -9.19 10.17
CA ASP A 6 -14.96 -9.03 10.03
C ASP A 6 -15.25 -7.65 9.42
N VAL A 7 -15.44 -7.63 8.10
CA VAL A 7 -15.88 -6.44 7.36
C VAL A 7 -17.39 -6.34 7.57
N SER A 8 -17.77 -5.51 8.54
CA SER A 8 -19.16 -5.29 8.97
C SER A 8 -20.09 -4.94 7.80
N ASP A 9 -21.39 -5.24 7.92
CA ASP A 9 -22.48 -5.10 6.94
C ASP A 9 -22.46 -3.80 6.10
N GLU A 10 -21.60 -3.73 5.08
CA GLU A 10 -21.64 -2.66 4.09
C GLU A 10 -22.79 -2.90 3.11
N LEU A 11 -23.63 -1.88 2.92
CA LEU A 11 -24.72 -1.92 1.94
C LEU A 11 -24.21 -2.21 0.52
N ASN A 12 -22.98 -1.79 0.19
CA ASN A 12 -22.35 -2.11 -1.09
C ASN A 12 -20.81 -2.28 -0.95
N PRO A 13 -20.31 -3.53 -0.86
CA PRO A 13 -18.88 -3.83 -0.74
C PRO A 13 -18.01 -3.39 -1.93
N PHE A 14 -18.57 -3.06 -3.09
CA PHE A 14 -17.78 -2.55 -4.22
C PHE A 14 -17.42 -1.08 -4.06
N LEU A 15 -18.25 -0.31 -3.34
CA LEU A 15 -18.05 1.12 -3.11
C LEU A 15 -17.49 1.44 -1.72
N GLY A 16 -17.41 0.43 -0.84
CA GLY A 16 -17.04 0.60 0.55
C GLY A 16 -15.55 0.50 0.84
N TRP A 17 -15.25 -0.08 2.01
CA TRP A 17 -13.98 -0.02 2.69
C TRP A 17 -13.07 -1.18 2.30
N ARG A 18 -12.34 -0.96 1.21
CA ARG A 18 -11.44 -1.97 0.62
C ARG A 18 -10.17 -1.32 0.06
N ALA A 19 -9.24 -2.17 -0.35
CA ALA A 19 -8.03 -1.75 -1.07
C ALA A 19 -7.26 -0.65 -0.29
N ILE A 20 -6.89 0.46 -0.94
CA ILE A 20 -6.10 1.50 -0.30
C ILE A 20 -6.78 2.11 0.92
N ARG A 21 -8.12 2.23 0.93
CA ARG A 21 -8.87 2.78 2.07
C ARG A 21 -8.75 1.90 3.30
N PHE A 22 -8.83 0.59 3.11
CA PHE A 22 -8.61 -0.38 4.19
C PHE A 22 -7.15 -0.32 4.68
N CYS A 23 -6.20 -0.35 3.75
CA CYS A 23 -4.78 -0.33 4.08
C CYS A 23 -4.34 0.94 4.85
N LEU A 24 -4.89 2.10 4.54
CA LEU A 24 -4.55 3.36 5.20
C LEU A 24 -5.08 3.46 6.64
N GLU A 25 -6.16 2.76 6.96
CA GLU A 25 -6.68 2.67 8.33
C GLU A 25 -6.03 1.52 9.13
N HIS A 26 -5.47 0.52 8.45
CA HIS A 26 -4.85 -0.67 9.03
C HIS A 26 -3.36 -0.79 8.66
N LEU A 27 -2.55 0.13 9.19
CA LEU A 27 -1.11 0.18 8.90
C LEU A 27 -0.35 -1.07 9.33
N GLU A 28 -0.85 -1.79 10.35
CA GLU A 28 -0.35 -3.09 10.79
C GLU A 28 -0.47 -4.18 9.73
N VAL A 29 -1.43 -4.07 8.81
CA VAL A 29 -1.58 -4.96 7.65
C VAL A 29 -0.81 -4.41 6.45
N PHE A 30 -0.84 -3.10 6.25
CA PHE A 30 -0.28 -2.46 5.06
C PHE A 30 1.26 -2.45 5.05
N LYS A 31 1.89 -2.02 6.14
CA LYS A 31 3.36 -1.87 6.21
C LYS A 31 4.13 -3.19 6.02
N PRO A 32 3.69 -4.34 6.56
CA PRO A 32 4.34 -5.62 6.26
C PRO A 32 4.39 -5.94 4.76
N GLN A 33 3.31 -5.65 4.01
CA GLN A 33 3.28 -5.86 2.57
C GLN A 33 4.23 -4.92 1.84
N LEU A 34 4.22 -3.62 2.19
CA LEU A 34 5.12 -2.63 1.58
C LEU A 34 6.59 -2.99 1.80
N ARG A 35 6.99 -3.34 3.02
CA ARG A 35 8.37 -3.78 3.32
C ARG A 35 8.74 -5.07 2.58
N ALA A 36 7.79 -5.99 2.38
CA ALA A 36 8.05 -7.18 1.58
C ALA A 36 8.33 -6.84 0.12
N ILE A 37 7.52 -5.96 -0.50
CA ILE A 37 7.68 -5.50 -1.87
C ILE A 37 8.99 -4.72 -2.04
N LEU A 38 9.31 -3.80 -1.13
CA LEU A 38 10.56 -3.04 -1.13
C LEU A 38 11.78 -3.96 -1.07
N ARG A 39 11.80 -4.96 -0.19
CA ARG A 39 12.90 -5.93 -0.15
C ARG A 39 13.02 -6.76 -1.43
N ALA A 40 11.88 -7.14 -2.03
CA ALA A 40 11.89 -7.86 -3.29
C ALA A 40 12.44 -7.01 -4.46
N SER A 41 12.28 -5.68 -4.39
CA SER A 41 12.77 -4.75 -5.42
C SER A 41 14.30 -4.69 -5.54
N GLU A 42 15.04 -5.17 -4.54
CA GLU A 42 16.50 -5.32 -4.64
C GLU A 42 16.90 -6.35 -5.71
N LEU A 43 16.10 -7.40 -5.87
CA LEU A 43 16.44 -8.56 -6.70
C LEU A 43 15.99 -8.43 -8.15
N GLY A 44 15.19 -7.43 -8.48
CA GLY A 44 14.65 -7.29 -9.83
C GLY A 44 13.85 -6.01 -10.05
N ASN A 45 13.33 -5.86 -11.27
CA ASN A 45 12.59 -4.68 -11.69
C ASN A 45 11.13 -4.70 -11.18
N VAL A 46 10.98 -4.59 -9.86
CA VAL A 46 9.67 -4.49 -9.19
C VAL A 46 9.15 -3.06 -9.30
N LYS A 47 7.84 -2.92 -9.51
CA LYS A 47 7.12 -1.65 -9.45
C LYS A 47 5.92 -1.81 -8.53
N LEU A 48 5.62 -0.78 -7.75
CA LEU A 48 4.49 -0.75 -6.83
C LEU A 48 3.33 0.03 -7.47
N MET A 49 2.10 -0.47 -7.34
CA MET A 49 0.91 0.22 -7.81
C MET A 49 -0.20 0.14 -6.76
N PHE A 50 -0.83 1.27 -6.43
CA PHE A 50 -1.96 1.33 -5.50
C PHE A 50 -3.30 1.24 -6.23
N PRO A 51 -4.18 0.28 -5.85
CA PRO A 51 -5.54 0.21 -6.37
C PRO A 51 -6.49 1.17 -5.66
N MET A 52 -7.60 1.50 -6.32
CA MET A 52 -8.74 2.25 -5.81
C MET A 52 -8.40 3.66 -5.29
N ILE A 53 -7.38 4.29 -5.86
CA ILE A 53 -7.07 5.70 -5.60
C ILE A 53 -8.18 6.54 -6.23
N SER A 54 -8.88 7.31 -5.42
CA SER A 54 -10.00 8.16 -5.83
C SER A 54 -9.68 9.66 -5.73
N GLY A 55 -8.53 10.01 -5.14
CA GLY A 55 -8.03 11.38 -5.13
C GLY A 55 -6.64 11.53 -4.52
N LYS A 56 -6.10 12.76 -4.62
CA LYS A 56 -4.73 13.10 -4.22
C LYS A 56 -4.41 12.78 -2.76
N ALA A 57 -5.35 12.98 -1.84
CA ALA A 57 -5.11 12.78 -0.42
C ALA A 57 -4.77 11.32 -0.06
N GLU A 58 -5.43 10.35 -0.70
CA GLU A 58 -5.13 8.93 -0.52
C GLU A 58 -3.74 8.59 -1.05
N LEU A 59 -3.39 9.12 -2.22
CA LEU A 59 -2.07 8.89 -2.82
C LEU A 59 -0.95 9.47 -1.97
N VAL A 60 -1.10 10.69 -1.46
CA VAL A 60 -0.10 11.34 -0.59
C VAL A 60 0.11 10.50 0.67
N ARG A 61 -0.95 10.11 1.37
CA ARG A 61 -0.84 9.25 2.57
C ARG A 61 -0.18 7.91 2.25
N ALA A 62 -0.51 7.30 1.11
CA ALA A 62 0.10 6.02 0.72
C ALA A 62 1.61 6.15 0.49
N LEU A 63 2.05 7.25 -0.14
CA LEU A 63 3.47 7.53 -0.38
C LEU A 63 4.21 7.80 0.94
N GLU A 64 3.61 8.55 1.87
CA GLU A 64 4.18 8.79 3.19
C GLU A 64 4.45 7.48 3.94
N VAL A 65 3.52 6.52 3.88
CA VAL A 65 3.71 5.19 4.50
C VAL A 65 4.81 4.38 3.81
N VAL A 66 4.97 4.53 2.48
CA VAL A 66 6.10 3.91 1.76
C VAL A 66 7.43 4.50 2.21
N ASP A 67 7.53 5.82 2.34
CA ASP A 67 8.76 6.50 2.77
C ASP A 67 9.13 6.15 4.22
N GLU A 68 8.13 5.98 5.09
CA GLU A 68 8.33 5.42 6.43
C GLU A 68 8.91 4.01 6.36
N CYS A 69 8.34 3.13 5.52
CA CYS A 69 8.85 1.76 5.34
C CYS A 69 10.28 1.73 4.78
N LYS A 70 10.61 2.62 3.83
CA LYS A 70 11.97 2.79 3.31
C LYS A 70 12.94 3.19 4.44
N SER A 71 12.52 4.13 5.29
CA SER A 71 13.32 4.62 6.43
C SER A 71 13.56 3.53 7.48
N GLU A 72 12.55 2.71 7.78
CA GLU A 72 12.66 1.55 8.66
C GLU A 72 13.67 0.52 8.12
N LEU A 73 13.58 0.17 6.83
CA LEU A 73 14.49 -0.77 6.18
C LEU A 73 15.93 -0.23 6.15
N ALA A 74 16.10 1.06 5.84
CA ALA A 74 17.42 1.70 5.83
C ALA A 74 18.06 1.69 7.23
N SER A 75 17.28 2.00 8.27
CA SER A 75 17.74 1.97 9.67
C SER A 75 18.14 0.56 10.11
N ALA A 76 17.41 -0.46 9.63
CA ALA A 76 17.73 -1.88 9.84
C ALA A 76 18.85 -2.41 8.93
N LYS A 77 19.42 -1.58 8.04
CA LYS A 77 20.43 -1.95 7.04
C LYS A 77 19.99 -3.09 6.11
N ILE A 78 18.70 -3.12 5.78
CA ILE A 78 18.13 -4.09 4.84
C ILE A 78 18.11 -3.44 3.45
N PRO A 79 18.69 -4.08 2.42
CA PRO A 79 18.73 -3.52 1.06
C PRO A 79 17.36 -3.50 0.39
N PHE A 80 17.13 -2.49 -0.45
CA PHE A 80 15.97 -2.29 -1.31
C PHE A 80 16.31 -1.27 -2.41
N ASN A 81 15.55 -1.26 -3.50
CA ASN A 81 15.69 -0.25 -4.54
C ASN A 81 15.00 1.06 -4.11
N ALA A 82 15.79 2.10 -3.76
CA ALA A 82 15.28 3.41 -3.36
C ALA A 82 14.49 4.13 -4.47
N GLU A 83 14.85 3.86 -5.73
CA GLU A 83 14.27 4.41 -6.96
C GLU A 83 13.15 3.52 -7.54
N MET A 84 12.64 2.55 -6.76
CA MET A 84 11.52 1.71 -7.18
C MET A 84 10.35 2.59 -7.63
N GLN A 85 9.86 2.36 -8.86
CA GLN A 85 8.76 3.15 -9.41
C GLN A 85 7.45 2.82 -8.68
N ILE A 86 6.72 3.87 -8.31
CA ILE A 86 5.43 3.79 -7.64
C ILE A 86 4.39 4.49 -8.51
N GLY A 87 3.25 3.83 -8.73
CA GLY A 87 2.12 4.37 -9.48
C GLY A 87 0.78 4.12 -8.80
N ALA A 88 -0.28 4.57 -9.45
CA ALA A 88 -1.66 4.29 -9.07
C ALA A 88 -2.39 3.60 -10.22
N MET A 89 -3.31 2.69 -9.89
CA MET A 89 -4.21 2.11 -10.87
C MET A 89 -5.33 3.11 -11.17
N ILE A 90 -5.46 3.54 -12.42
CA ILE A 90 -6.52 4.45 -12.86
C ILE A 90 -7.76 3.62 -13.17
N GLU A 91 -8.53 3.31 -12.12
CA GLU A 91 -9.75 2.49 -12.19
C GLU A 91 -10.99 3.20 -11.61
N ILE A 92 -10.80 4.34 -10.94
CA ILE A 92 -11.87 5.18 -10.40
C ILE A 92 -12.02 6.43 -11.29
N PRO A 93 -13.24 6.82 -11.71
CA PRO A 93 -13.43 7.98 -12.59
C PRO A 93 -12.89 9.32 -12.05
N SER A 94 -12.73 9.46 -10.74
CA SER A 94 -12.22 10.67 -10.08
C SER A 94 -10.70 10.70 -9.93
N ALA A 95 -10.00 9.62 -10.29
CA ALA A 95 -8.56 9.49 -10.18
C ALA A 95 -7.80 10.48 -11.09
#